data_AF-A0A317Z337-F1
#
_entry.id   AF-A0A317Z337-F1
#
_cell.length_a   1.000
_cell.length_b   1.000
_cell.length_c   1.000
_cell.angle_alpha   90.00
_cell.angle_beta   90.00
_cell.angle_gamma   90.00
#
_symmetry.space_group_name_H-M   'P 1'
#
loop_
_entity.id
_entity.type
_entity.pdbx_description
1 polymer ?
#
loop_
_entity_poly.entity_id
_entity_poly.type
_entity_poly.pdbx_seq_one_letter_code
_entity_poly.pdbx_strand_id
1 'polypeptide(L)'
;LKGRRDLRDELTITIDGADAKDLDDAIAVKKLDNGNTELTVSIADVSYYVTEGSALDREAYDRATSVYLVDRVIPMIPHRLSNGICSLNPEVDRLAMSCRMEIDAQGQVVKHEI
;
A
#
# COMPACT_ATOMS: atom_id res chain seq x y z
N LEU A 1 -5.91 1.98 17.32
CA LEU A 1 -6.73 2.45 16.16
C LEU A 1 -7.33 3.84 16.41
N LYS A 2 -6.60 4.81 16.95
CA LYS A 2 -7.18 6.15 17.14
C LYS A 2 -7.15 6.88 15.78
N GLY A 3 -8.32 7.17 15.22
CA GLY A 3 -8.44 7.91 13.95
C GLY A 3 -8.18 7.09 12.69
N ARG A 4 -8.17 5.75 12.76
CA ARG A 4 -8.04 4.87 11.58
C ARG A 4 -9.20 3.88 11.54
N ARG A 5 -9.69 3.60 10.34
CA ARG A 5 -10.62 2.51 10.10
C ARG A 5 -9.88 1.18 10.24
N ASP A 6 -10.51 0.22 10.92
CA ASP A 6 -9.99 -1.12 11.03
C ASP A 6 -10.46 -1.97 9.84
N LEU A 7 -9.50 -2.49 9.07
CA LEU A 7 -9.75 -3.36 7.91
C LEU A 7 -9.12 -4.76 8.10
N ARG A 8 -8.64 -5.09 9.31
CA ARG A 8 -7.88 -6.33 9.56
C ARG A 8 -8.70 -7.60 9.36
N ASP A 9 -10.02 -7.50 9.41
CA ASP A 9 -10.94 -8.62 9.16
C ASP A 9 -11.29 -8.79 7.67
N GLU A 10 -10.88 -7.87 6.79
CA GLU A 10 -11.07 -8.02 5.34
C GLU A 10 -9.97 -8.92 4.75
N LEU A 11 -10.37 -9.91 3.93
CA LEU A 11 -9.41 -10.73 3.19
C LEU A 11 -8.62 -9.86 2.21
N THR A 12 -7.43 -9.48 2.62
CA THR A 12 -6.54 -8.56 1.91
C THR A 12 -5.27 -9.29 1.54
N ILE A 13 -4.85 -9.17 0.28
CA ILE A 13 -3.68 -9.87 -0.27
C ILE A 13 -2.77 -8.91 -1.04
N THR A 14 -1.48 -9.23 -1.10
CA THR A 14 -0.53 -8.61 -2.04
C THR A 14 -0.26 -9.62 -3.17
N ILE A 15 0.07 -9.13 -4.37
CA ILE A 15 0.39 -9.99 -5.52
C ILE A 15 1.62 -9.40 -6.22
N ASP A 16 2.76 -10.02 -5.98
CA ASP A 16 4.06 -9.50 -6.38
C ASP A 16 4.95 -10.57 -7.03
N GLY A 17 6.04 -10.14 -7.64
CA GLY A 17 7.08 -11.06 -8.12
C GLY A 17 7.70 -11.84 -6.96
N ALA A 18 8.15 -13.08 -7.22
CA ALA A 18 8.67 -13.98 -6.18
C ALA A 18 9.85 -13.41 -5.38
N ASP A 19 10.63 -12.50 -5.97
CA ASP A 19 11.80 -11.87 -5.35
C ASP A 19 11.48 -10.48 -4.71
N ALA A 20 10.24 -10.01 -4.81
CA ALA A 20 9.82 -8.73 -4.24
C ALA A 20 9.85 -8.76 -2.70
N LYS A 21 10.26 -7.65 -2.09
CA LYS A 21 10.39 -7.54 -0.62
C LYS A 21 9.75 -6.27 -0.05
N ASP A 22 9.47 -5.32 -0.91
CA ASP A 22 8.82 -4.04 -0.73
C ASP A 22 7.42 -4.16 -1.31
N LEU A 23 6.47 -4.66 -0.50
CA LEU A 23 5.08 -4.86 -0.90
C LEU A 23 4.31 -3.56 -0.61
N ASP A 24 4.18 -2.71 -1.61
CA ASP A 24 3.66 -1.35 -1.45
C ASP A 24 2.12 -1.31 -1.46
N ASP A 25 1.47 -2.25 -2.15
CA ASP A 25 0.03 -2.29 -2.32
C ASP A 25 -0.59 -3.65 -1.98
N ALA A 26 -1.81 -3.60 -1.48
CA ALA A 26 -2.64 -4.76 -1.19
C ALA A 26 -4.07 -4.53 -1.66
N ILE A 27 -4.75 -5.58 -2.07
CA ILE A 27 -6.11 -5.54 -2.57
C ILE A 27 -7.05 -6.41 -1.76
N ALA A 28 -8.28 -5.95 -1.58
CA ALA A 28 -9.41 -6.75 -1.14
C ALA A 28 -10.59 -6.51 -2.10
N VAL A 29 -11.33 -7.58 -2.40
CA VAL A 29 -12.45 -7.53 -3.35
C VAL A 29 -13.65 -8.23 -2.74
N LYS A 30 -14.82 -7.59 -2.76
CA LYS A 30 -16.08 -8.22 -2.36
C LYS A 30 -17.23 -7.82 -3.26
N LYS A 31 -18.23 -8.70 -3.37
CA LYS A 31 -19.48 -8.39 -4.07
C LYS A 31 -20.43 -7.67 -3.13
N LEU A 32 -21.10 -6.64 -3.63
CA LEU A 32 -22.11 -5.89 -2.88
C LEU A 32 -23.51 -6.42 -3.19
N ASP A 33 -24.46 -6.18 -2.28
CA ASP A 33 -25.85 -6.64 -2.38
C ASP A 33 -26.58 -6.08 -3.61
N ASN A 34 -26.18 -4.91 -4.09
CA ASN A 34 -26.73 -4.27 -5.29
C ASN A 34 -26.18 -4.87 -6.61
N GLY A 35 -25.30 -5.88 -6.55
CA GLY A 35 -24.67 -6.50 -7.71
C GLY A 35 -23.39 -5.81 -8.19
N ASN A 36 -22.98 -4.71 -7.58
CA ASN A 36 -21.68 -4.08 -7.83
C ASN A 36 -20.54 -4.83 -7.12
N THR A 37 -19.31 -4.43 -7.41
CA THR A 37 -18.10 -4.96 -6.77
C THR A 37 -17.45 -3.84 -5.98
N GLU A 38 -17.08 -4.09 -4.73
CA GLU A 38 -16.21 -3.19 -3.98
C GLU A 38 -14.76 -3.67 -4.12
N LEU A 39 -13.88 -2.78 -4.56
CA LEU A 39 -12.44 -2.94 -4.61
C LEU A 39 -11.81 -2.01 -3.56
N THR A 40 -11.13 -2.57 -2.58
CA THR A 40 -10.27 -1.83 -1.66
C THR A 40 -8.83 -1.96 -2.13
N VAL A 41 -8.18 -0.84 -2.43
CA VAL A 41 -6.73 -0.76 -2.68
C VAL A 41 -6.08 -0.09 -1.47
N SER A 42 -5.18 -0.79 -0.80
CA SER A 42 -4.46 -0.30 0.37
C SER A 42 -2.99 -0.10 0.04
N ILE A 43 -2.50 1.13 0.16
CA ILE A 43 -1.11 1.50 -0.08
C ILE A 43 -0.40 1.68 1.26
N ALA A 44 0.84 1.19 1.36
CA ALA A 44 1.72 1.39 2.50
C ALA A 44 1.73 2.87 2.95
N ASP A 45 1.48 3.12 4.24
CA ASP A 45 1.46 4.48 4.78
C ASP A 45 2.88 4.98 5.08
N VAL A 46 3.69 5.16 4.03
CA VAL A 46 5.07 5.63 4.13
C VAL A 46 5.15 7.02 4.75
N SER A 47 4.15 7.87 4.47
CA SER A 47 4.08 9.26 4.97
C SER A 47 4.03 9.35 6.49
N TYR A 48 3.46 8.33 7.14
CA TYR A 48 3.46 8.24 8.60
C TYR A 48 4.87 8.04 9.19
N TYR A 49 5.75 7.35 8.46
CA TYR A 49 7.11 7.02 8.91
C TYR A 49 8.16 8.02 8.40
N VAL A 50 7.95 8.59 7.22
CA VAL A 50 8.81 9.58 6.57
C VAL A 50 8.09 10.92 6.58
N THR A 51 8.27 11.67 7.65
CA THR A 51 7.60 12.97 7.83
C THR A 51 8.30 14.08 7.08
N GLU A 52 7.54 15.03 6.56
CA GLU A 52 8.03 16.22 5.84
C GLU A 52 9.15 16.94 6.60
N GLY A 53 10.23 17.30 5.90
CA GLY A 53 11.39 18.00 6.43
C GLY A 53 12.33 17.15 7.30
N SER A 54 12.04 15.86 7.51
CA SER A 54 12.94 14.95 8.23
C SER A 54 14.21 14.64 7.42
N ALA A 55 15.21 14.04 8.07
CA ALA A 55 16.41 13.57 7.37
C ALA A 55 16.08 12.46 6.36
N LEU A 56 15.10 11.61 6.68
CA LEU A 56 14.61 10.57 5.78
C LEU A 56 13.91 11.16 4.56
N ASP A 57 13.09 12.19 4.77
CA ASP A 57 12.38 12.90 3.70
C ASP A 57 13.36 13.57 2.74
N ARG A 58 14.35 14.31 3.25
CA ARG A 58 15.39 14.93 2.42
C ARG A 58 16.16 13.91 1.60
N GLU A 59 16.58 12.80 2.20
CA GLU A 59 17.30 11.74 1.47
C GLU A 59 16.40 11.06 0.43
N ALA A 60 15.13 10.80 0.76
CA ALA A 60 14.18 10.23 -0.19
C ALA A 60 13.93 11.19 -1.37
N TYR A 61 13.81 12.48 -1.08
CA TYR A 61 13.68 13.54 -2.09
C TYR A 61 14.92 13.62 -2.99
N ASP A 62 16.12 13.60 -2.40
CA ASP A 62 17.38 13.65 -3.15
C ASP A 62 17.57 12.42 -4.05
N ARG A 63 17.13 11.23 -3.62
CA ARG A 63 17.15 10.00 -4.43
C ARG A 63 16.04 9.94 -5.48
N ALA A 64 14.90 10.59 -5.22
CA ALA A 64 13.66 10.64 -5.99
C ALA A 64 12.94 9.30 -6.22
N THR A 65 13.67 8.21 -6.49
CA THR A 65 13.10 6.87 -6.76
C THR A 65 14.08 5.78 -6.37
N SER A 66 13.56 4.57 -6.13
CA SER A 66 14.39 3.36 -6.09
C SER A 66 14.94 3.06 -7.49
N VAL A 67 16.18 2.59 -7.57
CA VAL A 67 16.83 2.19 -8.83
C VAL A 67 17.05 0.69 -8.82
N TYR A 68 16.41 -0.01 -9.77
CA TYR A 68 16.53 -1.45 -9.94
C TYR A 68 17.57 -1.75 -11.03
N LEU A 69 18.69 -2.33 -10.63
CA LEU A 69 19.75 -2.82 -11.51
C LEU A 69 19.60 -4.33 -11.71
N VAL A 70 20.38 -4.89 -12.63
CA VAL A 70 20.34 -6.34 -12.95
C VAL A 70 20.65 -7.20 -11.72
N ASP A 71 21.55 -6.77 -10.83
CA ASP A 71 22.04 -7.56 -9.70
C ASP A 71 21.65 -7.01 -8.32
N ARG A 72 21.06 -5.82 -8.25
CA ARG A 72 20.77 -5.14 -6.98
C ARG A 72 19.71 -4.05 -7.10
N VAL A 73 19.20 -3.63 -5.95
CA VAL A 73 18.32 -2.48 -5.82
C VAL A 73 19.02 -1.42 -4.98
N ILE A 74 18.99 -0.16 -5.43
CA ILE A 74 19.36 1.01 -4.65
C ILE A 74 18.05 1.65 -4.18
N PRO A 75 17.62 1.42 -2.93
CA PRO A 75 16.28 1.82 -2.50
C PRO A 75 16.21 3.33 -2.21
N MET A 76 15.05 3.92 -2.47
CA MET A 76 14.75 5.33 -2.14
C MET A 76 14.80 5.57 -0.62
N ILE A 77 14.28 4.64 0.16
CA ILE A 77 14.27 4.69 1.63
C ILE A 77 15.07 3.50 2.20
N PRO A 78 15.57 3.58 3.45
CA PRO A 78 16.32 2.47 4.04
C PRO A 78 15.55 1.14 4.04
N HIS A 79 16.26 0.02 3.80
CA HIS A 79 15.65 -1.32 3.74
C HIS A 79 14.82 -1.71 4.96
N ARG A 80 15.15 -1.19 6.14
CA ARG A 80 14.36 -1.44 7.37
C ARG A 80 12.96 -0.84 7.29
N LEU A 81 12.78 0.24 6.52
CA LEU A 81 11.47 0.83 6.24
C LEU A 81 10.81 0.10 5.07
N SER A 82 11.45 0.11 3.89
CA SER A 82 10.86 -0.43 2.65
C SER A 82 10.43 -1.89 2.80
N ASN A 83 11.29 -2.77 3.32
CA ASN A 83 11.02 -4.21 3.40
C ASN A 83 10.40 -4.60 4.75
N GLY A 84 10.25 -3.65 5.67
CA GLY A 84 9.91 -3.89 7.06
C GLY A 84 8.52 -3.36 7.42
N ILE A 85 8.49 -2.14 7.94
CA ILE A 85 7.27 -1.54 8.49
C ILE A 85 6.39 -0.86 7.42
N CYS A 86 6.97 -0.49 6.28
CA CYS A 86 6.20 0.01 5.14
C CYS A 86 5.68 -1.14 4.26
N SER A 87 6.43 -2.23 4.11
CA SER A 87 5.95 -3.41 3.40
C SER A 87 4.71 -4.01 4.07
N LEU A 88 3.67 -4.25 3.27
CA LEU A 88 2.42 -4.91 3.66
C LEU A 88 2.61 -6.44 3.80
N ASN A 89 3.55 -6.82 4.66
CA ASN A 89 3.90 -8.21 4.93
C ASN A 89 2.69 -9.02 5.45
N PRO A 90 2.61 -10.32 5.12
CA PRO A 90 1.47 -11.15 5.50
C PRO A 90 1.38 -11.35 7.02
N GLU A 91 0.14 -11.52 7.50
CA GLU A 91 -0.20 -11.91 8.88
C GLU A 91 0.29 -10.94 9.99
N VAL A 92 0.60 -9.69 9.63
CA VAL A 92 1.02 -8.66 10.58
C VAL A 92 0.27 -7.36 10.34
N ASP A 93 -0.14 -6.70 11.42
CA ASP A 93 -0.82 -5.40 11.33
C ASP A 93 0.08 -4.35 10.67
N ARG A 94 -0.48 -3.61 9.72
CA ARG A 94 0.21 -2.54 8.97
C ARG A 94 -0.64 -1.30 8.84
N LEU A 95 0.04 -0.15 8.79
CA LEU A 95 -0.60 1.13 8.51
C LEU A 95 -0.68 1.30 6.99
N ALA A 96 -1.86 1.61 6.50
CA ALA A 96 -2.12 1.85 5.09
C ALA A 96 -3.00 3.08 4.90
N MET A 97 -2.89 3.67 3.72
CA MET A 97 -3.87 4.57 3.13
C MET A 97 -4.69 3.77 2.13
N SER A 98 -6.01 3.71 2.31
CA SER A 98 -6.86 2.80 1.54
C SER A 98 -7.89 3.56 0.72
N CYS A 99 -7.95 3.29 -0.59
CA CYS A 99 -9.02 3.76 -1.47
C CYS A 99 -10.04 2.62 -1.66
N ARG A 100 -11.29 2.85 -1.24
CA ARG A 100 -12.40 1.89 -1.42
C ARG A 100 -13.29 2.38 -2.55
N MET A 101 -13.43 1.58 -3.59
CA MET A 101 -14.14 1.93 -4.82
C MET A 101 -15.30 0.95 -5.04
N GLU A 102 -16.48 1.48 -5.34
CA GLU A 102 -17.60 0.70 -5.87
C GLU A 102 -17.54 0.74 -7.39
N ILE A 103 -17.53 -0.44 -8.00
CA ILE A 103 -17.35 -0.67 -9.43
C ILE A 103 -18.59 -1.41 -9.96
N ASP A 104 -19.20 -0.86 -11.01
CA ASP A 104 -20.36 -1.48 -11.66
C ASP A 104 -19.99 -2.67 -12.56
N ALA A 105 -21.00 -3.31 -13.16
CA ALA A 105 -20.79 -4.47 -14.04
C ALA A 105 -20.05 -4.13 -15.35
N GLN A 106 -19.93 -2.85 -15.70
CA GLN A 106 -19.22 -2.34 -16.87
C GLN A 106 -17.78 -1.91 -16.51
N GLY A 107 -17.36 -2.09 -15.26
CA GLY A 107 -16.04 -1.72 -14.79
C GLY A 107 -15.88 -0.23 -14.49
N GLN A 108 -16.97 0.54 -14.38
CA GLN A 108 -16.92 1.96 -14.05
C GLN A 108 -16.94 2.17 -12.54
N VAL A 109 -16.08 3.07 -12.05
CA VAL A 109 -16.09 3.50 -10.64
C VAL A 109 -17.27 4.44 -10.44
N VAL A 110 -18.27 4.01 -9.68
CA VAL A 110 -19.49 4.78 -9.41
C VAL A 110 -19.45 5.51 -8.06
N LYS A 111 -18.58 5.08 -7.15
CA LYS A 111 -18.36 5.71 -5.84
C LYS A 111 -16.95 5.38 -5.34
N HIS A 112 -16.32 6.29 -4.60
CA HIS A 112 -15.08 6.01 -3.89
C HIS A 112 -14.97 6.78 -2.57
N GLU A 113 -14.14 6.28 -1.66
CA GLU A 113 -13.68 6.95 -0.43
C GLU A 113 -12.19 6.64 -0.20
N ILE A 114 -11.48 7.57 0.43
CA ILE A 114 -10.06 7.45 0.83
C ILE A 114 -9.97 7.64 2.34
#